data_AF-A0A7S2YUU3-F1
#
_entry.id   AF-A0A7S2YUU3-F1
#
_cell.length_a   1.000
_cell.length_b   1.000
_cell.length_c   1.000
_cell.angle_alpha   90.00
_cell.angle_beta   90.00
_cell.angle_gamma   90.00
#
_symmetry.space_group_name_H-M   'P 1'
#
loop_
_entity.id
_entity.type
_entity.pdbx_description
1 polymer ?
#
loop_
_entity_poly.entity_id
_entity_poly.type
_entity_poly.pdbx_seq_one_letter_code
_entity_poly.pdbx_strand_id
1 'polypeptide(L)'
;MALAEHHWGEGEAERAQEHVERILYAFESAAASSGLFRYAAEGIARLMLSEDEEEEDDEPSVPMDPAKTVLVALFRHSQSLSRRGCHGAAFTTCQLAYQLDESRDTAGALPQLDYAALRAGQREWLVRVMTAKGAGALAHRGLTWSLYPSPAFTWAMALLEDAEDAGIPLDDHDDISSPDAVCRRAVGLHPRMARMLVAKLVEKGASVDTALTSAAVTLEELASKRSDPIDPSSSLWDVPDSLLRLYEIAVERQHALW
;
A
#
# COMPACT_ATOMS: atom_id res chain seq x y z
N MET A 1 7.92 23.35 -0.92
CA MET A 1 8.40 21.97 -1.17
C MET A 1 9.89 21.92 -1.45
N ALA A 2 10.42 22.69 -2.41
CA ALA A 2 11.84 22.72 -2.76
C ALA A 2 12.80 22.89 -1.55
N LEU A 3 12.48 23.74 -0.58
CA LEU A 3 13.27 23.88 0.65
C LEU A 3 13.27 22.60 1.51
N ALA A 4 12.16 21.89 1.60
CA ALA A 4 12.09 20.62 2.32
C ALA A 4 12.96 19.55 1.65
N GLU A 5 12.97 19.51 0.32
CA GLU A 5 13.80 18.60 -0.46
C GLU A 5 15.29 18.91 -0.32
N HIS A 6 15.66 20.19 -0.32
CA HIS A 6 17.03 20.63 -0.03
C HIS A 6 17.50 20.12 1.34
N HIS A 7 16.71 20.35 2.39
CA HIS A 7 17.06 19.90 3.75
C HIS A 7 17.08 18.37 3.88
N TRP A 8 16.25 17.63 3.13
CA TRP A 8 16.40 16.16 3.06
C TRP A 8 17.72 15.75 2.40
N GLY A 9 18.14 16.43 1.34
CA GLY A 9 19.44 16.20 0.68
C GLY A 9 20.63 16.47 1.61
N GLU A 10 20.50 17.44 2.51
CA GLU A 10 21.50 17.77 3.54
C GLU A 10 21.46 16.86 4.78
N GLY A 11 20.46 15.97 4.88
CA GLY A 11 20.26 15.09 6.04
C GLY A 11 19.59 15.76 7.24
N GLU A 12 19.13 17.00 7.11
CA GLU A 12 18.43 17.77 8.14
C GLU A 12 16.93 17.39 8.19
N ALA A 13 16.63 16.15 8.58
CA ALA A 13 15.28 15.59 8.52
C ALA A 13 14.23 16.38 9.33
N GLU A 14 14.62 16.95 10.47
CA GLU A 14 13.72 17.75 11.32
C GLU A 14 13.30 19.06 10.65
N ARG A 15 14.24 19.75 9.99
CA ARG A 15 13.97 21.01 9.29
C ARG A 15 13.14 20.78 8.04
N ALA A 16 13.42 19.70 7.32
CA ALA A 16 12.59 19.29 6.20
C ALA A 16 11.14 19.01 6.65
N GLN A 17 10.97 18.35 7.79
CA GLN A 17 9.66 18.07 8.36
C GLN A 17 8.92 19.35 8.78
N GLU A 18 9.62 20.33 9.39
CA GLU A 18 9.03 21.62 9.74
C GLU A 18 8.46 22.34 8.51
N HIS A 19 9.16 22.29 7.37
CA HIS A 19 8.66 22.87 6.11
C HIS A 19 7.44 22.11 5.57
N VAL A 20 7.40 20.79 5.69
CA VAL A 20 6.22 19.99 5.34
C VAL A 20 5.02 20.41 6.20
N GLU A 21 5.21 20.54 7.51
CA GLU A 21 4.14 20.93 8.44
C GLU A 21 3.65 22.36 8.19
N ARG A 22 4.53 23.30 7.83
CA ARG A 22 4.14 24.65 7.40
C ARG A 22 3.26 24.64 6.15
N ILE A 23 3.58 23.80 5.16
CA ILE A 23 2.77 23.66 3.94
C ILE A 23 1.37 23.14 4.30
N LEU A 24 1.31 22.10 5.12
CA LEU A 24 0.04 21.51 5.55
C LEU A 24 -0.79 22.49 6.39
N TYR A 25 -0.16 23.24 7.28
CA TYR A 25 -0.83 24.27 8.06
C TYR A 25 -1.42 25.38 7.18
N ALA A 26 -0.68 25.83 6.16
CA ALA A 26 -1.18 26.82 5.20
C ALA A 26 -2.37 26.27 4.40
N PHE A 27 -2.30 25.01 3.98
CA PHE A 27 -3.39 24.32 3.30
C PHE A 27 -4.63 24.17 4.19
N GLU A 28 -4.45 23.68 5.42
CA GLU A 28 -5.53 23.54 6.39
C GLU A 28 -6.20 24.87 6.70
N SER A 29 -5.40 25.92 6.90
CA SER A 29 -5.91 27.28 7.16
C SER A 29 -6.75 27.81 6.00
N ALA A 30 -6.35 27.53 4.76
CA ALA A 30 -7.14 27.89 3.57
C ALA A 30 -8.40 27.03 3.40
N ALA A 31 -8.34 25.77 3.85
CA ALA A 31 -9.42 24.80 3.76
C ALA A 31 -10.45 24.89 4.91
N ALA A 32 -10.09 25.53 6.03
CA ALA A 32 -10.90 25.57 7.25
C ALA A 32 -12.30 26.17 7.03
N SER A 33 -12.40 27.19 6.18
CA SER A 33 -13.69 27.86 5.89
C SER A 33 -14.51 27.19 4.78
N SER A 34 -13.95 26.25 4.02
CA SER A 34 -14.61 25.66 2.84
C SER A 34 -15.27 24.31 3.12
N GLY A 35 -15.02 23.71 4.30
CA GLY A 35 -15.47 22.35 4.60
C GLY A 35 -14.80 21.28 3.74
N LEU A 36 -13.67 21.63 3.09
CA LEU A 36 -12.97 20.77 2.13
C LEU A 36 -12.70 19.37 2.69
N PHE A 37 -12.21 19.26 3.92
CA PHE A 37 -11.89 17.96 4.53
C PHE A 37 -13.11 17.06 4.70
N ARG A 38 -14.29 17.62 4.96
CA ARG A 38 -15.53 16.85 5.03
C ARG A 38 -15.94 16.34 3.65
N TYR A 39 -15.89 17.21 2.64
CA TYR A 39 -16.21 16.82 1.26
C TYR A 39 -15.17 15.84 0.68
N ALA A 40 -13.90 15.97 1.03
CA ALA A 40 -12.85 15.03 0.65
C ALA A 40 -13.06 13.68 1.33
N ALA A 41 -13.43 13.65 2.62
CA ALA A 41 -13.76 12.43 3.35
C ALA A 41 -14.94 11.65 2.72
N GLU A 42 -15.92 12.38 2.18
CA GLU A 42 -17.06 11.84 1.44
C GLU A 42 -16.72 11.49 -0.04
N GLY A 43 -15.50 11.76 -0.51
CA GLY A 43 -15.06 11.51 -1.89
C GLY A 43 -15.59 12.52 -2.94
N ILE A 44 -16.17 13.63 -2.48
CA ILE A 44 -16.84 14.65 -3.30
C ILE A 44 -15.87 15.73 -3.78
N ALA A 45 -14.89 16.10 -2.96
CA ALA A 45 -13.90 17.14 -3.30
C ALA A 45 -12.55 16.52 -3.67
N ARG A 46 -11.99 16.99 -4.79
CA ARG A 46 -10.71 16.52 -5.35
C ARG A 46 -9.81 17.70 -5.69
N LEU A 47 -8.51 17.48 -5.64
CA LEU A 47 -7.54 18.46 -6.13
C LEU A 47 -7.46 18.35 -7.65
N MET A 48 -7.66 19.48 -8.33
CA MET A 48 -7.48 19.56 -9.77
C MET A 48 -5.98 19.66 -10.04
N LEU A 49 -5.40 18.56 -10.50
CA LEU A 49 -4.01 18.54 -10.95
C LEU A 49 -3.95 19.10 -12.37
N SER A 50 -3.00 20.00 -12.63
CA SER A 50 -2.74 20.44 -13.99
C SER A 50 -2.40 19.20 -14.84
N GLU A 51 -2.95 19.12 -16.05
CA GLU A 51 -2.47 18.15 -17.02
C GLU A 51 -1.03 18.54 -17.34
N ASP A 52 -0.11 17.59 -17.19
CA ASP A 52 1.26 17.81 -17.62
C ASP A 52 1.22 17.91 -19.15
N GLU A 53 1.27 19.14 -19.67
CA GLU A 53 1.54 19.35 -21.08
C GLU A 53 2.88 18.67 -21.37
N GLU A 54 2.86 17.72 -22.30
CA GLU A 54 4.05 16.96 -22.72
C GLU A 54 5.19 17.95 -22.97
N GLU A 55 6.29 17.80 -22.23
CA GLU A 55 7.45 18.68 -22.25
C GLU A 55 8.04 18.77 -23.68
N GLU A 56 7.60 19.75 -24.47
CA GLU A 56 8.33 20.26 -25.64
C GLU A 56 9.29 21.38 -25.18
N ASP A 57 10.58 21.06 -25.27
CA ASP A 57 11.75 21.94 -25.39
C ASP A 57 12.21 22.83 -24.20
N ASP A 58 13.35 22.45 -23.61
CA ASP A 58 14.52 23.29 -23.21
C ASP A 58 14.32 24.64 -22.45
N GLU A 59 13.37 24.76 -21.51
CA GLU A 59 13.37 25.87 -20.52
C GLU A 59 13.25 25.41 -19.04
N PRO A 60 13.88 26.14 -18.09
CA PRO A 60 13.94 25.71 -16.69
C PRO A 60 12.58 25.88 -15.98
N SER A 61 11.93 24.73 -15.74
CA SER A 61 11.00 24.43 -14.63
C SER A 61 9.86 25.43 -14.38
N VAL A 62 8.69 25.11 -14.93
CA VAL A 62 7.38 25.59 -14.49
C VAL A 62 7.24 25.39 -12.96
N PRO A 63 6.63 26.34 -12.20
CA PRO A 63 6.43 26.16 -10.77
C PRO A 63 5.61 24.90 -10.49
N MET A 64 6.14 24.03 -9.63
CA MET A 64 5.48 22.82 -9.11
C MET A 64 4.00 23.09 -8.81
N ASP A 65 3.10 22.31 -9.42
CA ASP A 65 1.65 22.42 -9.21
C ASP A 65 1.33 22.45 -7.70
N PRO A 66 0.61 23.47 -7.20
CA PRO A 66 0.26 23.58 -5.79
C PRO A 66 -0.54 22.37 -5.29
N ALA A 67 -1.39 21.77 -6.13
CA ALA A 67 -2.11 20.55 -5.78
C ALA A 67 -1.14 19.38 -5.59
N LYS A 68 -0.19 19.18 -6.51
CA LYS A 68 0.88 18.17 -6.37
C LYS A 68 1.70 18.41 -5.11
N THR A 69 2.04 19.66 -4.83
CA THR A 69 2.80 20.05 -3.62
C THR A 69 2.09 19.62 -2.34
N VAL A 70 0.78 19.86 -2.24
CA VAL A 70 -0.02 19.47 -1.07
C VAL A 70 -0.09 17.95 -0.95
N LEU A 71 -0.32 17.22 -2.05
CA LEU A 71 -0.36 15.74 -2.03
C LEU A 71 0.96 15.14 -1.56
N VAL A 72 2.09 15.64 -2.08
CA VAL A 72 3.42 15.18 -1.66
C VAL A 72 3.67 15.53 -0.19
N ALA A 73 3.27 16.72 0.26
CA ALA A 73 3.39 17.10 1.67
C ALA A 73 2.57 16.19 2.59
N LEU A 74 1.31 15.88 2.23
CA LEU A 74 0.45 14.94 2.97
C LEU A 74 1.08 13.55 3.04
N PHE A 75 1.57 13.05 1.91
CA PHE A 75 2.23 11.75 1.86
C PHE A 75 3.48 11.71 2.74
N ARG A 76 4.35 12.72 2.66
CA ARG A 76 5.57 12.81 3.48
C ARG A 76 5.26 12.93 4.97
N HIS A 77 4.22 13.68 5.31
CA HIS A 77 3.73 13.75 6.68
C HIS A 77 3.20 12.38 7.17
N SER A 78 2.45 11.65 6.34
CA SER A 78 1.98 10.30 6.67
C SER A 78 3.15 9.33 6.94
N GLN A 79 4.23 9.40 6.16
CA GLN A 79 5.45 8.60 6.40
C GLN A 79 6.12 8.96 7.72
N SER A 80 6.20 10.25 8.04
CA SER A 80 6.76 10.73 9.31
C SER A 80 5.95 10.22 10.51
N LEU A 81 4.62 10.30 10.44
CA LEU A 81 3.71 9.75 11.45
C LEU A 81 3.88 8.24 11.60
N SER A 82 4.00 7.52 10.47
CA SER A 82 4.21 6.08 10.45
C SER A 82 5.51 5.67 11.14
N ARG A 83 6.63 6.37 10.89
CA ARG A 83 7.93 6.12 11.55
C ARG A 83 7.88 6.38 13.07
N ARG A 84 6.98 7.24 13.54
CA ARG A 84 6.76 7.55 14.96
C ARG A 84 5.81 6.56 15.64
N GLY A 85 5.27 5.58 14.91
CA GLY A 85 4.27 4.64 15.42
C GLY A 85 2.86 5.21 15.52
N CYS A 86 2.61 6.41 14.99
CA CYS A 86 1.28 7.04 14.97
C CYS A 86 0.45 6.51 13.79
N HIS A 87 0.23 5.20 13.74
CA HIS A 87 -0.36 4.52 12.57
C HIS A 87 -1.79 4.98 12.25
N GLY A 88 -2.62 5.25 13.25
CA GLY A 88 -3.97 5.78 13.03
C GLY A 88 -3.96 7.15 12.33
N ALA A 89 -3.12 8.07 12.79
CA ALA A 89 -2.97 9.39 12.17
C ALA A 89 -2.33 9.30 10.77
N ALA A 90 -1.37 8.38 10.59
CA ALA A 90 -0.75 8.09 9.30
C ALA A 90 -1.79 7.57 8.30
N PHE A 91 -2.66 6.65 8.73
CA PHE A 91 -3.75 6.11 7.92
C PHE A 91 -4.72 7.21 7.49
N THR A 92 -5.26 8.02 8.42
CA THR A 92 -6.18 9.11 8.07
C THR A 92 -5.54 10.14 7.14
N THR A 93 -4.28 10.50 7.35
CA THR A 93 -3.56 11.45 6.49
C THR A 93 -3.36 10.87 5.08
N CYS A 94 -2.97 9.61 5.00
CA CYS A 94 -2.75 8.91 3.72
C CYS A 94 -4.07 8.68 2.97
N GLN A 95 -5.14 8.35 3.70
CA GLN A 95 -6.48 8.20 3.15
C GLN A 95 -7.00 9.51 2.58
N LEU A 96 -6.80 10.63 3.29
CA LEU A 96 -7.15 11.96 2.81
C LEU A 96 -6.38 12.30 1.52
N ALA A 97 -5.06 12.04 1.48
CA ALA A 97 -4.26 12.25 0.28
C ALA A 97 -4.80 11.44 -0.91
N TYR A 98 -5.18 10.19 -0.67
CA TYR A 98 -5.77 9.33 -1.70
C TYR A 98 -7.15 9.82 -2.15
N GLN A 99 -8.03 10.25 -1.25
CA GLN A 99 -9.35 10.77 -1.63
C GLN A 99 -9.28 12.08 -2.43
N LEU A 100 -8.25 12.89 -2.18
CA LEU A 100 -7.99 14.11 -2.94
C LEU A 100 -7.45 13.83 -4.36
N ASP A 101 -6.85 12.66 -4.60
CA ASP A 101 -6.26 12.23 -5.88
C ASP A 101 -6.50 10.74 -6.20
N GLU A 102 -7.77 10.34 -6.17
CA GLU A 102 -8.18 8.93 -6.30
C GLU A 102 -7.80 8.33 -7.67
N SER A 103 -7.66 9.16 -8.71
CA SER A 103 -7.49 8.71 -10.09
C SER A 103 -6.03 8.60 -10.54
N ARG A 104 -5.11 9.40 -10.01
CA ARG A 104 -3.72 9.42 -10.47
C ARG A 104 -2.74 8.78 -9.49
N ASP A 105 -3.04 8.72 -8.19
CA ASP A 105 -2.09 8.34 -7.14
C ASP A 105 -0.71 9.00 -7.34
N THR A 106 -0.72 10.32 -7.57
CA THR A 106 0.46 11.08 -8.00
C THR A 106 1.61 11.00 -6.99
N ALA A 107 1.29 10.78 -5.70
CA ALA A 107 2.27 10.68 -4.64
C ALA A 107 2.71 9.23 -4.34
N GLY A 108 2.08 8.20 -4.93
CA GLY A 108 2.34 6.80 -4.57
C GLY A 108 1.85 6.47 -3.16
N ALA A 109 0.70 7.00 -2.75
CA ALA A 109 0.10 6.84 -1.44
C ALA A 109 -0.46 5.42 -1.22
N LEU A 110 -0.82 4.69 -2.29
CA LEU A 110 -1.48 3.38 -2.17
C LEU A 110 -0.73 2.37 -1.30
N PRO A 111 0.60 2.13 -1.48
CA PRO A 111 1.36 1.17 -0.66
C PRO A 111 1.63 1.64 0.78
N GLN A 112 1.43 2.93 1.06
CA GLN A 112 1.50 3.45 2.43
C GLN A 112 0.14 3.35 3.11
N LEU A 113 -0.94 3.45 2.34
CA LEU A 113 -2.31 3.42 2.83
C LEU A 113 -2.70 2.04 3.34
N ASP A 114 -2.42 0.99 2.57
CA ASP A 114 -2.68 -0.39 2.98
C ASP A 114 -1.85 -0.75 4.23
N TYR A 115 -0.55 -0.45 4.21
CA TYR A 115 0.33 -0.66 5.35
C TYR A 115 -0.15 0.08 6.60
N ALA A 116 -0.49 1.37 6.48
CA ALA A 116 -0.96 2.15 7.62
C ALA A 116 -2.33 1.65 8.14
N ALA A 117 -3.21 1.18 7.25
CA ALA A 117 -4.49 0.60 7.62
C ALA A 117 -4.31 -0.67 8.46
N LEU A 118 -3.46 -1.60 8.02
CA LEU A 118 -3.17 -2.83 8.75
C LEU A 118 -2.59 -2.50 10.13
N ARG A 119 -1.58 -1.62 10.17
CA ARG A 119 -0.90 -1.22 11.42
C ARG A 119 -1.76 -0.40 12.36
N ALA A 120 -2.82 0.24 11.86
CA ALA A 120 -3.81 0.96 12.66
C ALA A 120 -5.00 0.07 13.11
N GLY A 121 -4.98 -1.23 12.81
CA GLY A 121 -6.08 -2.15 13.10
C GLY A 121 -7.33 -1.91 12.26
N GLN A 122 -7.23 -1.19 11.15
CA GLN A 122 -8.34 -0.90 10.23
C GLN A 122 -8.58 -2.06 9.26
N ARG A 123 -8.60 -3.30 9.78
CA ARG A 123 -8.72 -4.55 8.99
C ARG A 123 -10.06 -4.65 8.27
N GLU A 124 -11.14 -4.26 8.94
CA GLU A 124 -12.48 -4.21 8.33
C GLU A 124 -12.51 -3.26 7.12
N TRP A 125 -11.81 -2.12 7.20
CA TRP A 125 -11.69 -1.19 6.07
C TRP A 125 -10.93 -1.83 4.90
N LEU A 126 -9.80 -2.49 5.17
CA LEU A 126 -9.03 -3.21 4.15
C LEU A 126 -9.88 -4.27 3.46
N VAL A 127 -10.54 -5.15 4.22
CA VAL A 127 -11.39 -6.21 3.66
C VAL A 127 -12.51 -5.61 2.81
N ARG A 128 -13.20 -4.57 3.29
CA ARG A 128 -14.26 -3.90 2.50
C ARG A 128 -13.73 -3.34 1.19
N VAL A 129 -12.58 -2.65 1.20
CA VAL A 129 -12.01 -2.07 -0.03
C VAL A 129 -11.56 -3.16 -1.01
N MET A 130 -11.02 -4.26 -0.51
CA MET A 130 -10.49 -5.35 -1.34
C MET A 130 -11.58 -6.30 -1.88
N THR A 131 -12.73 -6.39 -1.22
CA THR A 131 -13.84 -7.29 -1.56
C THR A 131 -15.06 -6.61 -2.20
N ALA A 132 -15.18 -5.29 -2.10
CA ALA A 132 -16.29 -4.49 -2.64
C ALA A 132 -16.58 -4.84 -4.12
N LYS A 133 -17.78 -5.21 -4.61
CA LYS A 133 -19.19 -5.22 -4.14
C LYS A 133 -19.78 -3.94 -3.54
N GLY A 134 -18.98 -2.93 -3.24
CA GLY A 134 -19.42 -1.59 -2.81
C GLY A 134 -19.49 -0.63 -3.99
N ALA A 135 -20.62 0.07 -4.13
CA ALA A 135 -20.81 1.13 -5.10
C ALA A 135 -19.75 2.23 -4.89
N GLY A 136 -18.85 2.42 -5.87
CA GLY A 136 -17.76 3.41 -5.80
C GLY A 136 -16.41 2.83 -5.37
N ALA A 137 -16.10 1.59 -5.79
CA ALA A 137 -14.82 0.94 -5.53
C ALA A 137 -13.64 1.85 -5.89
N LEU A 138 -12.69 1.97 -4.95
CA LEU A 138 -11.39 2.63 -5.06
C LEU A 138 -10.54 1.93 -6.16
N ALA A 139 -10.99 2.05 -7.40
CA ALA A 139 -10.35 1.50 -8.57
C ALA A 139 -9.37 2.54 -9.09
N HIS A 140 -8.10 2.41 -8.71
CA HIS A 140 -7.05 3.19 -9.36
C HIS A 140 -7.01 2.80 -10.84
N ARG A 141 -7.30 3.76 -11.73
CA ARG A 141 -7.31 3.56 -13.19
C ARG A 141 -8.17 2.37 -13.68
N GLY A 142 -9.25 2.03 -12.97
CA GLY A 142 -10.12 0.90 -13.34
C GLY A 142 -9.57 -0.48 -13.00
N LEU A 143 -8.46 -0.57 -12.26
CA LEU A 143 -7.89 -1.80 -11.74
C LEU A 143 -8.30 -2.01 -10.28
N THR A 144 -8.70 -3.24 -9.95
CA THR A 144 -8.98 -3.63 -8.57
C THR A 144 -7.69 -3.59 -7.75
N TRP A 145 -7.76 -2.99 -6.57
CA TRP A 145 -6.63 -2.82 -5.65
C TRP A 145 -5.93 -4.15 -5.30
N SER A 146 -6.68 -5.28 -5.37
CA SER A 146 -6.18 -6.66 -5.24
C SER A 146 -5.15 -7.10 -6.28
N LEU A 147 -4.91 -6.31 -7.33
CA LEU A 147 -3.93 -6.61 -8.37
C LEU A 147 -2.56 -5.98 -8.09
N TYR A 148 -2.46 -5.12 -7.08
CA TYR A 148 -1.20 -4.51 -6.69
C TYR A 148 -0.48 -5.39 -5.66
N PRO A 149 0.87 -5.47 -5.70
CA PRO A 149 1.63 -6.33 -4.80
C PRO A 149 1.34 -6.07 -3.33
N SER A 150 1.53 -4.83 -2.87
CA SER A 150 1.38 -4.51 -1.44
C SER A 150 -0.03 -4.80 -0.93
N PRO A 151 -1.12 -4.27 -1.53
CA PRO A 151 -2.47 -4.52 -1.04
C PRO A 151 -2.88 -5.99 -1.07
N ALA A 152 -2.44 -6.77 -2.07
CA ALA A 152 -2.76 -8.21 -2.15
C ALA A 152 -2.23 -8.99 -0.94
N PHE A 153 -0.98 -8.73 -0.53
CA PHE A 153 -0.41 -9.33 0.68
C PHE A 153 -1.05 -8.75 1.94
N THR A 154 -1.20 -7.42 2.04
CA THR A 154 -1.81 -6.76 3.19
C THR A 154 -3.27 -7.19 3.44
N TRP A 155 -4.01 -7.51 2.39
CA TRP A 155 -5.36 -8.05 2.52
C TRP A 155 -5.38 -9.47 3.07
N ALA A 156 -4.48 -10.34 2.57
CA ALA A 156 -4.29 -11.64 3.19
C ALA A 156 -4.02 -11.43 4.69
N MET A 157 -3.03 -10.59 5.05
CA MET A 157 -2.62 -10.28 6.44
C MET A 157 -3.82 -9.95 7.33
N ALA A 158 -4.67 -9.04 6.88
CA ALA A 158 -5.86 -8.65 7.64
C ALA A 158 -6.80 -9.83 7.91
N LEU A 159 -7.02 -10.71 6.93
CA LEU A 159 -7.89 -11.89 7.07
C LEU A 159 -7.30 -12.94 8.01
N LEU A 160 -5.98 -13.16 7.98
CA LEU A 160 -5.33 -14.10 8.90
C LEU A 160 -5.41 -13.60 10.33
N GLU A 161 -5.07 -12.32 10.57
CA GLU A 161 -5.16 -11.75 11.92
C GLU A 161 -6.61 -11.79 12.46
N ASP A 162 -7.60 -11.53 11.60
CA ASP A 162 -9.02 -11.66 11.98
C ASP A 162 -9.40 -13.14 12.29
N ALA A 163 -8.85 -14.11 11.55
CA ALA A 163 -9.08 -15.54 11.79
C ALA A 163 -8.41 -16.05 13.07
N GLU A 164 -7.19 -15.59 13.35
CA GLU A 164 -6.45 -15.85 14.59
C GLU A 164 -7.18 -15.27 15.81
N ASP A 165 -7.62 -14.02 15.73
CA ASP A 165 -8.41 -13.36 16.78
C ASP A 165 -9.75 -14.08 17.02
N ALA A 166 -10.36 -14.64 15.97
CA ALA A 166 -11.58 -15.42 16.06
C ALA A 166 -11.37 -16.88 16.51
N GLY A 167 -10.12 -17.37 16.56
CA GLY A 167 -9.78 -18.75 16.88
C GLY A 167 -10.29 -19.77 15.86
N ILE A 168 -10.45 -19.36 14.60
CA ILE A 168 -10.97 -20.22 13.52
C ILE A 168 -9.79 -21.03 12.93
N PRO A 169 -9.87 -22.37 12.88
CA PRO A 169 -8.84 -23.19 12.25
C PRO A 169 -8.68 -22.87 10.76
N LEU A 170 -7.44 -22.77 10.29
CA LEU A 170 -7.08 -22.37 8.91
C LEU A 170 -7.43 -23.42 7.83
N ASP A 171 -7.70 -24.67 8.23
CA ASP A 171 -7.87 -25.82 7.32
C ASP A 171 -9.27 -25.93 6.66
N ASP A 172 -10.28 -25.18 7.11
CA ASP A 172 -11.69 -25.46 6.79
C ASP A 172 -12.32 -24.58 5.70
N HIS A 173 -11.53 -23.78 4.97
CA HIS A 173 -12.07 -22.77 4.07
C HIS A 173 -11.65 -22.93 2.60
N ASP A 174 -12.44 -23.69 1.84
CA ASP A 174 -12.51 -23.68 0.35
C ASP A 174 -13.13 -22.37 -0.22
N ASP A 175 -13.34 -21.36 0.62
CA ASP A 175 -13.95 -20.09 0.20
C ASP A 175 -12.92 -19.15 -0.44
N ILE A 176 -13.31 -18.43 -1.49
CA ILE A 176 -12.47 -17.48 -2.24
C ILE A 176 -11.94 -16.35 -1.33
N SER A 177 -12.61 -16.13 -0.19
CA SER A 177 -12.24 -15.14 0.82
C SER A 177 -11.49 -15.73 2.02
N SER A 178 -11.10 -17.02 1.96
CA SER A 178 -10.24 -17.66 2.96
C SER A 178 -8.88 -16.95 3.04
N PRO A 179 -8.29 -16.73 4.24
CA PRO A 179 -6.95 -16.15 4.37
C PRO A 179 -5.91 -16.90 3.52
N ASP A 180 -5.99 -18.23 3.52
CA ASP A 180 -5.12 -19.12 2.77
C ASP A 180 -5.31 -18.94 1.25
N ALA A 181 -6.56 -18.95 0.76
CA ALA A 181 -6.85 -18.75 -0.66
C ALA A 181 -6.39 -17.37 -1.17
N VAL A 182 -6.58 -16.31 -0.37
CA VAL A 182 -6.13 -14.95 -0.70
C VAL A 182 -4.61 -14.86 -0.70
N CYS A 183 -3.93 -15.53 0.24
CA CYS A 183 -2.47 -15.61 0.27
C CYS A 183 -1.92 -16.35 -0.96
N ARG A 184 -2.47 -17.53 -1.29
CA ARG A 184 -2.09 -18.27 -2.51
C ARG A 184 -2.24 -17.41 -3.76
N ARG A 185 -3.35 -16.66 -3.85
CA ARG A 185 -3.58 -15.71 -4.95
C ARG A 185 -2.53 -14.60 -4.98
N ALA A 186 -2.20 -13.97 -3.85
CA ALA A 186 -1.19 -12.92 -3.78
C ALA A 186 0.19 -13.42 -4.22
N VAL A 187 0.59 -14.60 -3.76
CA VAL A 187 1.86 -15.26 -4.15
C VAL A 187 1.88 -15.60 -5.64
N GLY A 188 0.77 -16.13 -6.19
CA GLY A 188 0.63 -16.44 -7.61
C GLY A 188 0.69 -15.19 -8.50
N LEU A 189 0.07 -14.09 -8.07
CA LEU A 189 0.09 -12.81 -8.79
C LEU A 189 1.47 -12.12 -8.72
N HIS A 190 2.18 -12.27 -7.61
CA HIS A 190 3.39 -11.50 -7.31
C HIS A 190 4.55 -12.39 -6.79
N PRO A 191 5.03 -13.35 -7.60
CA PRO A 191 6.05 -14.31 -7.18
C PRO A 191 7.39 -13.65 -6.82
N ARG A 192 7.73 -12.54 -7.48
CA ARG A 192 8.93 -11.75 -7.14
C ARG A 192 8.85 -11.16 -5.73
N MET A 193 7.67 -10.73 -5.28
CA MET A 193 7.47 -10.21 -3.92
C MET A 193 7.65 -11.34 -2.90
N ALA A 194 7.10 -12.53 -3.18
CA ALA A 194 7.31 -13.71 -2.34
C ALA A 194 8.81 -14.03 -2.18
N ARG A 195 9.60 -14.01 -3.27
CA ARG A 195 11.06 -14.18 -3.18
C ARG A 195 11.73 -13.10 -2.34
N MET A 196 11.33 -11.84 -2.48
CA MET A 196 11.88 -10.74 -1.69
C MET A 196 11.57 -10.91 -0.19
N LEU A 197 10.37 -11.37 0.15
CA LEU A 197 9.98 -11.68 1.53
C LEU A 197 10.80 -12.83 2.11
N VAL A 198 11.02 -13.91 1.34
CA VAL A 198 11.90 -15.03 1.73
C VAL A 198 13.31 -14.52 2.05
N ALA A 199 13.89 -13.74 1.14
CA ALA A 199 15.24 -13.21 1.32
C ALA A 199 15.33 -12.33 2.58
N LYS A 200 14.32 -11.50 2.82
CA LYS A 200 14.22 -10.64 4.01
C LYS A 200 14.05 -11.42 5.31
N LEU A 201 13.36 -12.56 5.27
CA LEU A 201 13.22 -13.46 6.41
C LEU A 201 14.51 -14.21 6.74
N VAL A 202 15.23 -14.67 5.72
CA VAL A 202 16.58 -15.27 5.88
C VAL A 202 17.55 -14.24 6.47
N GLU A 203 17.55 -13.01 5.96
CA GLU A 203 18.36 -11.90 6.50
C GLU A 203 18.10 -11.66 7.99
N LYS A 204 16.85 -11.85 8.44
CA LYS A 204 16.42 -11.67 9.83
C LYS A 204 16.53 -12.94 10.68
N GLY A 205 17.23 -13.96 10.19
CA GLY A 205 17.51 -15.18 10.93
C GLY A 205 16.27 -16.05 11.19
N ALA A 206 15.22 -15.95 10.36
CA ALA A 206 14.14 -16.92 10.39
C ALA A 206 14.64 -18.26 9.85
N SER A 207 14.26 -19.37 10.50
CA SER A 207 14.51 -20.71 9.98
C SER A 207 13.61 -20.90 8.76
N VAL A 208 14.17 -20.65 7.59
CA VAL A 208 13.51 -20.84 6.32
C VAL A 208 13.88 -22.23 5.80
N ASP A 209 12.88 -23.09 5.61
CA ASP A 209 13.10 -24.41 5.02
C ASP A 209 13.67 -24.28 3.60
N THR A 210 14.62 -25.16 3.24
CA THR A 210 15.19 -25.21 1.88
C THR A 210 14.12 -25.40 0.80
N ALA A 211 13.03 -26.10 1.13
CA ALA A 211 11.87 -26.30 0.27
C ALA A 211 11.19 -24.98 -0.12
N LEU A 212 11.15 -24.02 0.80
CA LEU A 212 10.55 -22.71 0.60
C LEU A 212 11.36 -21.84 -0.35
N THR A 213 12.67 -21.82 -0.16
CA THR A 213 13.60 -21.08 -1.03
C THR A 213 13.54 -21.64 -2.45
N SER A 214 13.49 -22.97 -2.61
CA SER A 214 13.28 -23.59 -3.91
C SER A 214 11.91 -23.27 -4.51
N ALA A 215 10.84 -23.28 -3.70
CA ALA A 215 9.48 -22.98 -4.16
C ALA A 215 9.37 -21.55 -4.72
N ALA A 216 9.92 -20.56 -4.01
CA ALA A 216 9.91 -19.16 -4.45
C ALA A 216 10.70 -18.94 -5.75
N VAL A 217 11.85 -19.61 -5.92
CA VAL A 217 12.63 -19.55 -7.16
C VAL A 217 11.87 -20.21 -8.31
N THR A 218 11.28 -21.40 -8.09
CA THR A 218 10.52 -22.10 -9.12
C THR A 218 9.28 -21.33 -9.57
N LEU A 219 8.58 -20.65 -8.66
CA LEU A 219 7.44 -19.81 -9.01
C LEU A 219 7.83 -18.59 -9.84
N GLU A 220 8.96 -17.94 -9.52
CA GLU A 220 9.46 -16.83 -10.32
C GLU A 220 9.89 -17.29 -11.72
N GLU A 221 10.54 -18.45 -11.83
CA GLU A 221 10.91 -19.05 -13.12
C GLU A 221 9.68 -19.45 -13.95
N LEU A 222 8.65 -20.00 -13.32
CA LEU A 222 7.38 -20.37 -13.96
C LEU A 222 6.63 -19.13 -14.43
N ALA A 223 6.58 -18.07 -13.61
CA ALA A 223 5.98 -16.80 -13.99
C ALA A 223 6.74 -16.11 -15.11
N SER A 224 8.08 -16.23 -15.14
CA SER A 224 8.92 -15.69 -16.22
C SER A 224 8.72 -16.39 -17.55
N LYS A 225 8.26 -17.64 -17.54
CA LYS A 225 7.96 -18.45 -18.75
C LYS A 225 6.53 -18.27 -19.25
N ARG A 226 5.66 -17.59 -18.50
CA ARG A 226 4.23 -17.45 -18.82
C ARG A 226 3.98 -16.19 -19.64
N SER A 227 3.50 -16.36 -20.87
CA SER A 227 3.12 -15.27 -21.79
C SER A 227 1.66 -14.83 -21.67
N ASP A 228 0.80 -15.64 -21.03
CA ASP A 228 -0.66 -15.47 -21.11
C ASP A 228 -1.23 -14.59 -19.98
N PRO A 229 -2.27 -13.79 -20.27
CA PRO A 229 -2.93 -12.94 -19.28
C PRO A 229 -3.52 -13.78 -18.14
N ILE A 230 -3.44 -13.22 -16.94
CA ILE A 230 -3.79 -13.86 -15.68
C ILE A 230 -5.31 -13.99 -15.57
N ASP A 231 -5.83 -15.21 -15.50
CA ASP A 231 -7.21 -15.47 -15.09
C ASP A 231 -7.28 -15.63 -13.55
N PRO A 232 -7.89 -14.68 -12.83
CA PRO A 232 -8.00 -14.70 -11.36
C PRO A 232 -8.96 -15.76 -10.83
N SER A 233 -9.68 -16.48 -11.69
CA SER A 233 -10.65 -17.54 -11.31
C SER A 233 -10.12 -18.97 -11.51
N SER A 234 -8.93 -19.12 -12.10
CA SER A 234 -8.34 -20.43 -12.37
C SER A 234 -7.82 -21.06 -11.08
N SER A 235 -8.30 -22.27 -10.75
CA SER A 235 -7.84 -23.11 -9.63
C SER A 235 -6.41 -23.66 -9.81
N LEU A 236 -5.63 -23.09 -10.73
CA LEU A 236 -4.32 -23.57 -11.16
C LEU A 236 -3.16 -23.00 -10.33
N TRP A 237 -3.45 -22.56 -9.11
CA TRP A 237 -2.46 -22.00 -8.19
C TRP A 237 -2.28 -22.96 -7.00
N ASP A 238 -1.79 -24.17 -7.29
CA ASP A 238 -1.22 -25.06 -6.26
C ASP A 238 0.09 -24.43 -5.77
N VAL A 239 -0.04 -23.40 -4.94
CA VAL A 239 1.08 -22.76 -4.24
C VAL A 239 1.47 -23.70 -3.10
N PRO A 240 2.73 -24.17 -3.04
CA PRO A 240 3.17 -25.10 -2.00
C PRO A 240 2.90 -24.58 -0.58
N ASP A 241 2.39 -25.42 0.33
CA ASP A 241 2.07 -25.08 1.73
C ASP A 241 3.21 -24.37 2.47
N SER A 242 4.45 -24.62 2.05
CA SER A 242 5.62 -23.89 2.54
C SER A 242 5.46 -22.36 2.39
N LEU A 243 4.92 -21.85 1.28
CA LEU A 243 4.75 -20.42 1.03
C LEU A 243 3.59 -19.78 1.81
N LEU A 244 2.68 -20.60 2.36
CA LEU A 244 1.73 -20.14 3.38
C LEU A 244 2.43 -19.94 4.72
N ARG A 245 3.37 -20.81 5.08
CA ARG A 245 4.24 -20.60 6.26
C ARG A 245 5.11 -19.36 6.19
N LEU A 246 5.54 -18.95 4.99
CA LEU A 246 6.22 -17.66 4.78
C LEU A 246 5.42 -16.49 5.29
N TYR A 247 4.13 -16.57 5.01
CA TYR A 247 3.18 -15.54 5.27
C TYR A 247 2.85 -15.52 6.77
N GLU A 248 2.62 -16.68 7.40
CA GLU A 248 2.55 -16.81 8.87
C GLU A 248 3.80 -16.24 9.58
N ILE A 249 5.01 -16.58 9.10
CA ILE A 249 6.27 -16.07 9.68
C ILE A 249 6.44 -14.57 9.41
N ALA A 250 5.96 -14.04 8.28
CA ALA A 250 5.98 -12.61 7.98
C ALA A 250 4.99 -11.83 8.87
N VAL A 251 3.85 -12.44 9.26
CA VAL A 251 2.87 -11.91 10.22
C VAL A 251 3.48 -11.81 11.59
N GLU A 252 4.02 -12.92 12.12
CA GLU A 252 4.66 -12.96 13.43
C GLU A 252 5.83 -11.99 13.55
N ARG A 253 6.51 -11.67 12.44
CA ARG A 253 7.73 -10.86 12.41
C ARG A 253 7.58 -9.52 11.70
N GLN A 254 6.36 -9.02 11.51
CA GLN A 254 6.14 -7.72 10.84
C GLN A 254 6.83 -6.55 11.56
N HIS A 255 7.06 -6.66 12.87
CA HIS A 255 7.87 -5.71 13.65
C HIS A 255 9.36 -5.72 13.31
N ALA A 256 9.87 -6.85 12.81
CA ALA A 256 11.25 -6.98 12.34
C ALA A 256 11.35 -6.64 10.85
N LEU A 257 10.29 -6.89 10.06
CA LEU A 257 9.93 -6.45 8.68
C LEU A 257 10.59 -5.17 8.10
N TRP A 258 10.54 -4.11 8.89
CA TRP A 258 10.71 -2.73 8.43
C TRP A 258 11.57 -1.93 9.40
#